data_AF-A0A7S4M3S5-F1
#
_entry.id   AF-A0A7S4M3S5-F1
#
_cell.length_a   1.000
_cell.length_b   1.000
_cell.length_c   1.000
_cell.angle_alpha   90.00
_cell.angle_beta   90.00
_cell.angle_gamma   90.00
#
_symmetry.space_group_name_H-M   'P 1'
#
loop_
_entity.id
_entity.type
_entity.pdbx_description
1 polymer ?
#
loop_
_entity_poly.entity_id
_entity_poly.type
_entity_poly.pdbx_seq_one_letter_code
_entity_poly.pdbx_strand_id
1 'polypeptide(L)'
;KTSIEQEEKSFDNVSFSLEVSFDSDNSQTLAFIKKQPDTVLNIESPTSKQLQLVDLGSGSPFETLHAYVHNTFAPFFRSYVKTKASTADSRDTRLASGIGA
;
A
#
# COMPACT_ATOMS: atom_id res chain seq x y z
N LYS A 1 -43.11 -14.60 -20.65
CA LYS A 1 -42.29 -14.84 -19.44
C LYS A 1 -41.32 -15.95 -19.83
N THR A 2 -40.04 -15.70 -20.06
CA THR A 2 -39.13 -14.90 -19.24
C THR A 2 -38.07 -14.31 -20.15
N SER A 3 -37.96 -12.98 -20.18
CA SER A 3 -36.82 -12.30 -20.79
C SER A 3 -35.64 -12.45 -19.84
N ILE A 4 -34.56 -13.03 -20.32
CA ILE A 4 -33.26 -12.95 -19.66
C ILE A 4 -32.70 -11.61 -20.13
N GLU A 5 -32.77 -10.58 -19.27
CA GLU A 5 -32.02 -9.34 -19.47
C GLU A 5 -30.55 -9.69 -19.26
N GLN A 6 -29.80 -9.79 -20.36
CA GLN A 6 -28.34 -9.76 -20.31
C GLN A 6 -27.97 -8.34 -19.90
N GLU A 7 -27.61 -8.18 -18.63
CA GLU A 7 -26.97 -6.97 -18.11
C GLU A 7 -25.57 -6.89 -18.74
N GLU A 8 -25.49 -6.30 -19.94
CA GLU A 8 -24.23 -5.91 -20.56
C GLU A 8 -23.59 -4.83 -19.69
N LYS A 9 -22.76 -5.22 -18.71
CA LYS A 9 -21.83 -4.31 -18.05
C LYS A 9 -20.91 -3.74 -19.13
N SER A 10 -21.10 -2.47 -19.49
CA SER A 10 -20.11 -1.73 -20.24
C SER A 10 -18.80 -1.77 -19.48
N PHE A 11 -17.73 -2.29 -20.09
CA PHE A 11 -16.39 -2.07 -19.59
C PHE A 11 -16.04 -0.62 -19.90
N ASP A 12 -16.38 0.26 -18.95
CA ASP A 12 -16.15 1.70 -19.08
C ASP A 12 -14.65 2.00 -19.24
N ASN A 13 -14.37 2.86 -20.22
CA ASN A 13 -13.10 3.48 -20.62
C ASN A 13 -11.92 3.35 -19.63
N VAL A 14 -11.11 2.29 -19.76
CA VAL A 14 -9.79 2.21 -19.09
C VAL A 14 -8.77 3.01 -19.90
N SER A 15 -8.21 4.05 -19.31
CA SER A 15 -7.12 4.83 -19.87
C SER A 15 -5.80 4.58 -19.14
N PHE A 16 -4.69 4.66 -19.86
CA PHE A 16 -3.35 4.55 -19.29
C PHE A 16 -2.62 5.87 -19.49
N SER A 17 -2.09 6.42 -18.40
CA SER A 17 -1.24 7.61 -18.40
C SER A 17 0.00 7.35 -17.56
N LEU A 18 1.11 7.98 -17.93
CA LEU A 18 2.33 7.97 -17.11
C LEU A 18 2.21 8.95 -15.93
N GLU A 19 1.44 10.02 -16.11
CA GLU A 19 1.20 11.00 -15.07
C GLU A 19 0.06 10.55 -14.16
N VAL A 20 0.26 10.72 -12.86
CA VAL A 20 -0.77 10.47 -11.86
C VAL A 20 -1.50 11.79 -11.60
N SER A 21 -2.73 11.90 -12.09
CA SER A 21 -3.59 13.05 -11.91
C SER A 21 -4.96 12.65 -11.37
N PHE A 22 -5.62 13.57 -10.69
CA PHE A 22 -7.02 13.43 -10.33
C PHE A 22 -7.87 13.85 -11.54
N ASP A 23 -8.77 12.97 -11.98
CA ASP A 23 -9.68 13.24 -13.08
C ASP A 23 -11.08 13.64 -12.58
N SER A 24 -11.76 12.74 -11.85
CA SER A 24 -13.06 13.01 -11.25
C SER A 24 -13.34 12.15 -10.01
N ASP A 25 -14.28 12.57 -9.17
CA ASP A 25 -14.66 11.84 -7.94
C ASP A 25 -15.28 10.45 -8.22
N ASN A 26 -15.77 10.23 -9.45
CA ASN A 26 -16.36 8.96 -9.88
C ASN A 26 -15.37 8.07 -10.66
N SER A 27 -14.14 8.54 -10.88
CA SER A 27 -13.08 7.76 -11.48
C SER A 27 -12.28 7.01 -10.42
N GLN A 28 -11.87 5.79 -10.72
CA GLN A 28 -10.94 5.02 -9.89
C GLN A 28 -9.60 4.95 -10.60
N THR A 29 -8.55 5.42 -9.93
CA THR A 29 -7.20 5.43 -10.49
C THR A 29 -6.31 4.45 -9.73
N LEU A 30 -5.70 3.52 -10.46
CA LEU A 30 -4.65 2.66 -9.94
C LEU A 30 -3.28 3.17 -10.39
N ALA A 31 -2.44 3.56 -9.43
CA ALA A 31 -1.09 4.01 -9.70
C ALA A 31 -0.08 2.89 -9.44
N PHE A 32 0.74 2.57 -10.44
CA PHE A 32 1.87 1.66 -10.31
C PHE A 32 3.16 2.48 -10.16
N ILE A 33 3.77 2.41 -8.98
CA ILE A 33 4.96 3.19 -8.64
C ILE A 33 6.16 2.24 -8.59
N LYS A 34 7.26 2.61 -9.24
CA LYS A 34 8.54 1.89 -9.07
C LYS A 34 9.08 2.13 -7.67
N LYS A 35 9.46 1.06 -6.97
CA LYS A 35 10.09 1.16 -5.64
C LYS A 35 11.51 1.74 -5.69
N GLN A 36 12.14 1.72 -6.87
CA GLN A 36 13.45 2.31 -7.14
C GLN A 36 13.31 3.28 -8.34
N PRO A 37 13.59 4.59 -8.17
CA PRO A 37 13.29 5.61 -9.17
C PRO A 37 14.09 5.46 -10.48
N ASP A 38 15.32 4.95 -10.42
CA ASP A 38 16.25 4.93 -11.56
C ASP A 38 16.54 3.52 -12.09
N THR A 39 15.76 2.51 -11.66
CA THR A 39 15.99 1.11 -12.04
C THR A 39 14.98 0.65 -13.09
N VAL A 40 15.48 -0.07 -14.09
CA VAL A 40 14.65 -0.78 -15.07
C VAL A 40 14.10 -2.04 -14.41
N LEU A 41 12.86 -2.39 -14.75
CA LEU A 41 12.26 -3.62 -14.22
C LEU A 41 13.05 -4.83 -14.70
N ASN A 42 13.53 -5.65 -13.76
CA ASN A 42 14.21 -6.90 -14.04
C ASN A 42 13.19 -8.04 -14.10
N ILE A 43 13.18 -8.77 -15.21
CA ILE A 43 12.32 -9.95 -15.43
C ILE A 43 12.62 -11.12 -14.47
N GLU A 44 13.84 -11.20 -13.94
CA GLU A 44 14.26 -12.26 -13.02
C GLU A 44 13.72 -12.08 -11.61
N SER A 45 13.29 -10.85 -11.26
CA SER A 45 12.76 -10.54 -9.94
C SER A 45 11.24 -10.36 -9.99
N PRO A 46 10.48 -10.91 -9.01
CA PRO A 46 9.03 -10.75 -8.99
C PRO A 46 8.60 -9.29 -9.06
N THR A 47 7.59 -8.98 -9.88
CA THR A 47 7.05 -7.63 -10.06
C THR A 47 6.64 -6.97 -8.74
N SER A 48 6.11 -7.75 -7.79
CA SER A 48 5.73 -7.29 -6.45
C SER A 48 6.91 -6.76 -5.61
N LYS A 49 8.15 -7.16 -5.92
CA LYS A 49 9.34 -6.61 -5.25
C LYS A 49 9.75 -5.26 -5.83
N GLN A 50 9.35 -4.97 -7.06
CA GLN A 50 9.81 -3.83 -7.85
C GLN A 50 8.76 -2.72 -7.97
N LEU A 51 7.47 -3.08 -7.93
CA LEU A 51 6.36 -2.14 -8.02
C LEU A 51 5.60 -2.07 -6.70
N GLN A 52 5.09 -0.89 -6.41
CA GLN A 52 4.09 -0.60 -5.40
C GLN A 52 2.81 -0.21 -6.11
N LEU A 53 1.72 -0.89 -5.79
CA LEU A 53 0.38 -0.50 -6.22
C LEU A 53 -0.21 0.47 -5.20
N VAL A 54 -0.77 1.57 -5.67
CA VAL A 54 -1.52 2.53 -4.87
C VAL A 54 -2.89 2.69 -5.52
N ASP A 55 -3.95 2.42 -4.75
CA ASP A 55 -5.32 2.63 -5.16
C ASP A 55 -5.77 4.03 -4.73
N LEU A 56 -6.03 4.91 -5.68
CA LEU A 56 -6.43 6.29 -5.39
C LEU A 56 -7.95 6.46 -5.18
N GLY A 57 -8.71 5.35 -5.20
CA GLY A 57 -10.10 5.28 -4.76
C GLY A 57 -11.07 6.14 -5.58
N SER A 58 -12.34 6.11 -5.17
CA SER A 58 -13.40 7.01 -5.63
C SER A 58 -13.82 7.90 -4.46
N GLY A 59 -13.43 9.16 -4.47
CA GLY A 59 -13.62 10.12 -3.40
C GLY A 59 -12.63 11.27 -3.48
N SER A 60 -12.75 12.24 -2.57
CA SER A 60 -11.85 13.39 -2.62
C SER A 60 -10.39 12.98 -2.35
N PRO A 61 -9.39 13.57 -3.02
CA PRO A 61 -7.98 13.23 -2.78
C PRO A 61 -7.55 13.42 -1.32
N PHE A 62 -8.15 14.37 -0.60
CA PHE A 62 -7.89 14.61 0.82
C PHE A 62 -8.37 13.47 1.70
N GLU A 63 -9.54 12.92 1.41
CA GLU A 63 -10.10 11.78 2.14
C GLU A 63 -9.26 10.52 1.89
N THR A 64 -8.91 10.24 0.63
CA THR A 64 -8.04 9.12 0.28
C THR A 64 -6.69 9.24 0.99
N LEU A 65 -6.07 10.42 0.97
CA LEU A 65 -4.81 10.66 1.68
C LEU A 65 -4.96 10.48 3.19
N HIS A 66 -6.01 11.02 3.79
CA HIS A 66 -6.29 10.86 5.21
C HIS A 66 -6.43 9.38 5.58
N ALA A 67 -7.17 8.60 4.80
CA ALA A 67 -7.32 7.16 5.00
C ALA A 67 -5.97 6.44 4.90
N TYR A 68 -5.14 6.75 3.90
CA TYR A 68 -3.80 6.16 3.76
C TYR A 68 -2.91 6.45 4.98
N VAL A 69 -2.84 7.70 5.42
CA VAL A 69 -2.01 8.09 6.56
C VAL A 69 -2.54 7.48 7.84
N HIS A 70 -3.83 7.62 8.12
CA HIS A 70 -4.45 7.21 9.38
C HIS A 70 -4.53 5.68 9.53
N ASN A 71 -4.98 4.98 8.49
CA ASN A 71 -5.28 3.55 8.55
C ASN A 71 -4.11 2.65 8.14
N THR A 72 -3.18 3.14 7.31
CA THR A 72 -2.09 2.31 6.77
C THR A 72 -0.73 2.74 7.33
N PHE A 73 -0.27 3.95 7.00
CA PHE A 73 1.10 4.35 7.30
C PHE A 73 1.35 4.55 8.80
N ALA A 74 0.43 5.20 9.52
CA ALA A 74 0.57 5.43 10.95
C ALA A 74 0.66 4.13 11.77
N PRO A 75 -0.28 3.17 11.67
CA PRO A 75 -0.16 1.90 12.40
C PRO A 75 1.04 1.06 11.95
N PHE A 76 1.37 1.05 10.65
CA PHE A 76 2.56 0.37 10.15
C PHE A 76 3.84 0.92 10.82
N PHE A 77 4.00 2.24 10.86
CA PHE A 77 5.15 2.87 11.49
C PHE A 77 5.20 2.62 13.00
N ARG A 78 4.06 2.71 13.70
CA ARG A 78 3.98 2.35 15.13
C ARG A 78 4.44 0.92 15.39
N SER A 79 4.03 -0.04 14.56
CA SER A 79 4.46 -1.44 14.64
C SER A 79 5.97 -1.59 14.43
N TYR A 80 6.53 -0.86 13.46
CA TYR A 80 7.97 -0.85 13.21
C TYR A 80 8.76 -0.34 14.43
N VAL A 81 8.37 0.81 14.98
CA VAL A 81 9.02 1.39 16.17
C VAL A 81 8.92 0.42 17.36
N LYS A 82 7.75 -0.14 17.62
CA LYS A 82 7.55 -1.14 18.69
C LYS A 82 8.49 -2.33 18.51
N THR A 83 8.51 -2.93 17.33
CA THR A 83 9.34 -4.12 17.05
C THR A 83 10.83 -3.83 17.22
N LYS A 84 11.30 -2.65 16.77
CA LYS A 84 12.69 -2.23 16.88
C LYS A 84 13.09 -1.80 18.29
N ALA A 85 12.21 -1.13 19.03
CA ALA A 85 12.43 -0.77 20.43
C ALA A 85 12.47 -2.03 21.32
N SER A 86 11.55 -2.98 21.12
CA SER A 86 11.54 -4.25 21.87
C SER A 86 12.77 -5.13 21.62
N THR A 87 13.45 -4.98 20.48
CA THR A 87 14.73 -5.68 20.22
C THR A 87 15.91 -5.05 20.96
N ALA A 88 15.81 -3.78 21.39
CA ALA A 88 16.81 -3.15 22.23
C ALA A 88 16.70 -3.61 23.70
N ASP A 89 15.48 -3.65 24.24
CA ASP A 89 15.22 -4.07 25.63
C ASP A 89 15.45 -5.59 25.88
N SER A 90 15.29 -6.43 24.86
CA SER A 90 15.49 -7.90 25.00
C SER A 90 16.96 -8.32 25.19
N ARG A 91 17.93 -7.40 25.07
CA ARG A 91 19.31 -7.68 25.50
C ARG A 91 19.49 -7.55 27.01
N ASP A 92 18.64 -6.80 27.69
CA ASP A 92 18.76 -6.56 29.13
C ASP A 92 18.05 -7.63 29.98
N THR A 93 17.08 -8.36 29.43
CA THR A 93 16.31 -9.33 30.22
C THR A 93 17.01 -10.68 30.44
N ARG A 94 18.26 -10.86 30.00
CA ARG A 94 19.06 -12.07 30.25
C ARG A 94 20.07 -11.97 31.40
N LEU A 95 20.21 -10.81 32.04
CA LEU A 95 21.12 -10.64 33.17
C LEU A 95 20.42 -10.76 34.54
N ALA A 96 19.10 -11.02 34.57
CA ALA A 96 18.31 -11.28 35.78
C ALA A 96 18.51 -12.69 36.40
N SER A 97 19.59 -13.41 36.10
CA SER A 97 19.87 -14.73 36.70
C SER A 97 21.36 -14.88 37.02
N GLY A 98 21.78 -14.46 38.22
CA GLY A 98 23.08 -14.84 38.78
C GLY A 98 23.78 -13.82 39.66
N ILE A 99 23.13 -13.39 40.75
CA ILE A 99 23.84 -12.94 41.95
C ILE A 99 24.43 -14.19 42.61
N GLY A 100 25.74 -14.22 42.86
CA GLY A 100 26.32 -15.25 43.73
C GLY A 100 27.82 -15.47 43.58
N ALA A 101 28.55 -14.96 44.59
CA ALA A 101 29.86 -15.37 45.10
C ALA A 101 31.12 -15.12 44.24
#